data_AF-A0A7P0TA63-F1
#
_entry.id   AF-A0A7P0TA63-F1
#
_cell.length_a   1.000
_cell.length_b   1.000
_cell.length_c   1.000
_cell.angle_alpha   90.00
_cell.angle_beta   90.00
_cell.angle_gamma   90.00
#
_symmetry.space_group_name_H-M   'P 1'
#
loop_
_entity.id
_entity.type
_entity.pdbx_description
1 polymer ?
#
loop_
_entity_poly.entity_id
_entity_poly.type
_entity_poly.pdbx_seq_one_letter_code
_entity_poly.pdbx_strand_id
1 'polypeptide(L)'
;MAAGFGRCCRVLRSISRFHWRSQHTKANRQREPGLGFSFEFTEQQKEFQATARKFAREEIIPVAAEYDKTGEYPVPLIRRAWELGLMNTHIPENCGGLGLGTFDACLISEELAYGCTGVQTAIEGNSLGQMPIIIAGNDQQKKKYLGRMTEEPLMCAYCVTEPGAGSDVAGIKTKAEKKGDEYIINGQKMWITNGGKANWPHFLAQDTKRHSLLALVSNVSSLRPGCSWIQSHESQ
;
A
#
# COMPACT_ATOMS: atom_id res chain seq x y z
N MET A 1 34.29 -26.13 40.71
CA MET A 1 34.72 -24.77 41.10
C MET A 1 34.81 -23.96 39.81
N ALA A 2 33.77 -23.20 39.42
CA ALA A 2 33.53 -21.79 39.78
C ALA A 2 34.73 -20.90 39.38
N ALA A 3 34.65 -19.81 38.63
CA ALA A 3 33.58 -18.92 38.15
C ALA A 3 34.12 -18.27 36.84
N GLY A 4 33.35 -17.82 35.85
CA GLY A 4 32.30 -16.80 35.90
C GLY A 4 32.82 -15.53 35.21
N PHE A 5 32.13 -15.06 34.16
CA PHE A 5 31.65 -13.68 33.96
C PHE A 5 31.10 -13.52 32.54
N GLY A 6 29.78 -13.54 32.45
CA GLY A 6 29.03 -13.30 31.22
C GLY A 6 29.01 -11.82 30.85
N ARG A 7 29.06 -11.55 29.54
CA ARG A 7 28.64 -10.26 28.99
C ARG A 7 27.22 -10.39 28.47
N CYS A 8 26.28 -10.01 29.33
CA CYS A 8 24.89 -9.77 28.99
C CYS A 8 24.83 -8.47 28.18
N CYS A 9 24.73 -8.56 26.84
CA CYS A 9 24.39 -7.41 26.01
C CYS A 9 22.92 -7.07 26.22
N ARG A 10 22.68 -6.09 27.09
CA ARG A 10 21.38 -5.50 27.37
C ARG A 10 20.98 -4.63 26.17
N VAL A 11 20.24 -5.20 25.22
CA VAL A 11 19.57 -4.42 24.17
C VAL A 11 18.46 -3.61 24.86
N LEU A 12 18.75 -2.35 25.18
CA LEU A 12 17.77 -1.38 25.64
C LEU A 12 16.86 -1.02 24.46
N ARG A 13 15.82 -1.83 24.23
CA ARG A 13 14.66 -1.45 23.42
C ARG A 13 13.85 -0.40 24.18
N SER A 14 14.23 0.87 24.04
CA SER A 14 13.33 1.99 24.30
C SER A 14 12.35 2.10 23.13
N ILE A 15 11.35 1.21 23.09
CA ILE A 15 10.17 1.42 22.25
C ILE A 15 9.29 2.38 23.05
N SER A 16 9.37 3.67 22.76
CA SER A 16 8.36 4.64 23.17
C SER A 16 7.05 4.24 22.50
N ARG A 17 6.26 3.40 23.18
CA ARG A 17 4.86 3.17 22.82
C ARG A 17 4.18 4.51 22.90
N PHE A 18 3.88 5.12 21.76
CA PHE A 18 2.98 6.26 21.69
C PHE A 18 1.59 5.74 22.10
N HIS A 19 1.30 5.79 23.40
CA HIS A 19 -0.04 5.60 23.92
C HIS A 19 -0.81 6.88 23.62
N TRP A 20 -1.70 6.83 22.64
CA TRP A 20 -2.74 7.83 22.47
C TRP A 20 -3.64 7.79 23.73
N ARG A 21 -3.36 8.66 24.71
CA ARG A 21 -4.27 8.93 25.82
C ARG A 21 -5.27 9.98 25.35
N SER A 22 -6.51 9.55 25.10
CA SER A 22 -7.64 10.48 24.98
C SER A 22 -7.77 11.25 26.31
N GLN A 23 -7.35 12.51 26.31
CA GLN A 23 -7.73 13.46 27.34
C GLN A 23 -9.03 14.12 26.88
N HIS A 24 -10.16 13.59 27.34
CA HIS A 24 -11.44 14.29 27.23
C HIS A 24 -11.43 15.50 28.16
N THR A 25 -11.09 16.68 27.63
CA THR A 25 -11.48 17.96 28.20
C THR A 25 -12.87 18.36 27.68
N LYS A 26 -13.65 18.97 28.57
CA LYS A 26 -15.11 19.12 28.48
C LYS A 26 -15.58 20.05 27.37
N ALA A 27 -16.71 19.62 26.77
CA ALA A 27 -17.77 20.41 26.12
C ALA A 27 -17.38 21.30 24.93
N ASN A 28 -17.15 20.68 23.78
CA ASN A 28 -17.44 21.34 22.50
C ASN A 28 -18.90 21.03 22.14
N ARG A 29 -19.72 22.06 21.89
CA ARG A 29 -21.12 21.88 21.47
C ARG A 29 -21.11 21.09 20.16
N GLN A 30 -21.53 19.83 20.21
CA GLN A 30 -21.81 19.07 19.00
C GLN A 30 -22.91 19.82 18.24
N ARG A 31 -22.55 20.49 17.14
CA ARG A 31 -23.53 20.87 16.12
C ARG A 31 -24.10 19.55 15.62
N GLU A 32 -25.40 19.35 15.79
CA GLU A 32 -26.07 18.27 15.09
C GLU A 32 -25.78 18.41 13.59
N PRO A 33 -25.41 17.32 12.91
CA PRO A 33 -25.26 17.38 11.46
C PRO A 33 -26.60 17.84 10.89
N GLY A 34 -26.61 19.03 10.30
CA GLY A 34 -27.80 19.56 9.65
C GLY A 34 -28.28 18.54 8.62
N LEU A 35 -29.59 18.34 8.51
CA LEU A 35 -30.27 17.38 7.62
C LEU A 35 -30.06 17.65 6.10
N GLY A 36 -29.08 18.48 5.72
CA GLY A 36 -28.80 18.89 4.35
C GLY A 36 -27.34 18.67 3.95
N PHE A 37 -26.94 19.25 2.82
CA PHE A 37 -25.56 19.15 2.32
C PHE A 37 -24.57 19.77 3.30
N SER A 38 -23.45 19.06 3.53
CA SER A 38 -22.30 19.57 4.27
C SER A 38 -21.05 19.44 3.42
N PHE A 39 -20.28 20.53 3.36
CA PHE A 39 -18.94 20.57 2.76
C PHE A 39 -17.85 20.72 3.84
N GLU A 40 -18.23 20.63 5.11
CA GLU A 40 -17.30 20.76 6.23
C GLU A 40 -16.70 19.40 6.58
N PHE A 41 -15.37 19.35 6.63
CA PHE A 41 -14.64 18.17 7.11
C PHE A 41 -14.86 17.95 8.60
N THR A 42 -14.84 16.69 9.01
CA THR A 42 -14.75 16.34 10.43
C THR A 42 -13.40 16.80 11.01
N GLU A 43 -13.32 16.94 12.34
CA GLU A 43 -12.05 17.30 12.98
C GLU A 43 -10.95 16.26 12.70
N GLN A 44 -11.31 14.97 12.68
CA GLN A 44 -10.38 13.90 12.33
C GLN A 44 -9.85 14.04 10.88
N GLN A 45 -10.72 14.40 9.94
CA GLN A 45 -10.33 14.67 8.55
C GLN A 45 -9.39 15.88 8.44
N LYS A 46 -9.64 16.94 9.22
CA LYS A 46 -8.75 18.10 9.30
C LYS A 46 -7.36 17.72 9.85
N GLU A 47 -7.30 16.83 10.83
CA GLU A 47 -6.04 16.31 11.38
C GLU A 47 -5.24 15.48 10.36
N PHE A 48 -5.90 14.59 9.61
CA PHE A 48 -5.26 13.83 8.53
C PHE A 48 -4.75 14.77 7.43
N GLN A 49 -5.58 15.73 7.01
CA GLN A 49 -5.18 16.73 6.02
C GLN A 49 -3.98 17.55 6.50
N ALA A 50 -3.99 18.04 7.74
CA ALA A 50 -2.89 18.84 8.28
C ALA A 50 -1.59 18.04 8.36
N THR A 51 -1.66 16.78 8.76
CA THR A 51 -0.50 15.88 8.82
C THR A 51 0.08 15.61 7.43
N ALA A 52 -0.78 15.26 6.46
CA ALA A 52 -0.37 15.03 5.08
C ALA A 52 0.21 16.29 4.42
N ARG A 53 -0.42 17.45 4.63
CA ARG A 53 0.05 18.75 4.12
C ARG A 53 1.41 19.12 4.67
N LYS A 54 1.63 18.92 5.97
CA LYS A 54 2.91 19.21 6.61
C LYS A 54 4.00 18.31 6.03
N PHE A 55 3.75 17.00 5.95
CA PHE A 55 4.69 16.05 5.36
C PHE A 55 5.01 16.38 3.89
N ALA A 56 3.99 16.72 3.09
CA ALA A 56 4.18 17.12 1.70
C ALA A 56 5.08 18.37 1.59
N ARG A 57 4.83 19.41 2.39
CA ARG A 57 5.57 20.68 2.33
C ARG A 57 6.99 20.59 2.88
N GLU A 58 7.16 19.89 4.00
CA GLU A 58 8.43 19.87 4.73
C GLU A 58 9.37 18.74 4.28
N GLU A 59 8.82 17.63 3.77
CA GLU A 59 9.63 16.43 3.46
C GLU A 59 9.58 16.04 1.97
N ILE A 60 8.42 16.15 1.28
CA ILE A 60 8.32 15.76 -0.14
C ILE A 60 8.84 16.87 -1.08
N ILE A 61 8.27 18.09 -1.00
CA ILE A 61 8.59 19.20 -1.91
C ILE A 61 10.11 19.48 -2.01
N PRO A 62 10.88 19.52 -0.91
CA PRO A 62 12.29 19.89 -0.98
C PRO A 62 13.16 18.93 -1.82
N VAL A 63 12.73 17.68 -1.98
CA VAL A 63 13.51 16.62 -2.67
C VAL A 63 12.82 16.10 -3.94
N ALA A 64 11.60 16.54 -4.24
CA ALA A 64 10.79 16.07 -5.36
C ALA A 64 11.52 16.20 -6.71
N ALA A 65 12.15 17.34 -6.97
CA ALA A 65 12.86 17.59 -8.23
C ALA A 65 14.10 16.70 -8.42
N GLU A 66 14.78 16.31 -7.33
CA GLU A 66 15.93 15.41 -7.41
C GLU A 66 15.49 13.98 -7.69
N TYR A 67 14.41 13.51 -7.05
CA TYR A 67 13.83 12.19 -7.37
C TYR A 67 13.31 12.11 -8.81
N ASP A 68 12.70 13.19 -9.33
CA ASP A 68 12.28 13.26 -10.72
C ASP A 68 13.49 13.14 -11.68
N LYS A 69 14.54 13.92 -11.43
CA LYS A 69 15.76 13.92 -12.25
C LYS A 69 16.51 12.58 -12.22
N THR A 70 16.61 11.95 -11.05
CA THR A 70 17.40 10.72 -10.85
C THR A 70 16.62 9.45 -11.15
N GLY A 71 15.29 9.49 -11.05
CA GLY A 71 14.43 8.31 -11.12
C GLY A 71 14.60 7.36 -9.92
N GLU A 72 15.26 7.78 -8.84
CA GLU A 72 15.45 6.93 -7.66
C GLU A 72 14.09 6.65 -6.98
N TYR A 73 13.90 5.42 -6.49
CA TYR A 73 12.69 5.06 -5.77
C TYR A 73 12.71 5.68 -4.36
N PRO A 74 11.69 6.45 -3.94
CA PRO A 74 11.74 7.32 -2.75
C PRO A 74 11.51 6.55 -1.43
N VAL A 75 12.34 5.54 -1.15
CA VAL A 75 12.24 4.67 0.04
C VAL A 75 12.15 5.47 1.37
N PRO A 76 12.95 6.54 1.59
CA PRO A 76 12.86 7.31 2.83
C PRO A 76 11.48 7.97 3.01
N LEU A 77 10.91 8.56 1.95
CA LEU A 77 9.61 9.20 1.99
C LEU A 77 8.48 8.18 2.19
N ILE A 78 8.56 7.02 1.56
CA ILE A 78 7.59 5.93 1.73
C ILE A 78 7.57 5.44 3.18
N ARG A 79 8.74 5.19 3.76
CA ARG A 79 8.83 4.78 5.18
C ARG A 79 8.24 5.86 6.09
N ARG A 80 8.55 7.13 5.82
CA ARG A 80 8.02 8.24 6.59
C ARG A 80 6.50 8.35 6.49
N ALA A 81 5.94 8.23 5.29
CA ALA A 81 4.49 8.23 5.07
C ALA A 81 3.81 7.11 5.85
N TRP A 82 4.41 5.92 5.89
CA TRP A 82 3.92 4.79 6.69
C TRP A 82 3.97 5.07 8.20
N GLU A 83 5.08 5.62 8.72
CA GLU A 83 5.22 5.98 10.14
C GLU A 83 4.19 7.04 10.58
N LEU A 84 3.82 7.95 9.68
CA LEU A 84 2.81 8.99 9.89
C LEU A 84 1.36 8.49 9.74
N GLY A 85 1.15 7.24 9.32
CA GLY A 85 -0.19 6.69 9.06
C GLY A 85 -0.85 7.21 7.78
N LEU A 86 -0.05 7.69 6.81
CA LEU A 86 -0.51 8.24 5.53
C LEU A 86 -0.48 7.24 4.36
N MET A 87 -0.19 5.96 4.66
CA MET A 87 -0.15 4.85 3.71
C MET A 87 -1.01 3.69 4.21
N ASN A 88 -1.51 2.85 3.30
CA ASN A 88 -2.33 1.67 3.63
C ASN A 88 -3.62 2.01 4.40
N THR A 89 -4.19 3.20 4.15
CA THR A 89 -5.27 3.81 4.94
C THR A 89 -6.56 2.99 4.96
N HIS A 90 -6.84 2.24 3.89
CA HIS A 90 -8.03 1.38 3.76
C HIS A 90 -7.91 0.04 4.48
N ILE A 91 -6.73 -0.36 4.98
CA ILE A 91 -6.60 -1.65 5.65
C ILE A 91 -7.52 -1.65 6.88
N PRO A 92 -8.43 -2.63 7.01
CA PRO A 92 -9.37 -2.66 8.13
C PRO A 92 -8.66 -2.78 9.49
N GLU A 93 -9.28 -2.25 10.53
CA GLU A 93 -8.76 -2.30 11.91
C GLU A 93 -8.48 -3.73 12.39
N ASN A 94 -9.30 -4.70 11.98
CA ASN A 94 -9.10 -6.12 12.33
C ASN A 94 -7.85 -6.76 11.70
N CYS A 95 -7.20 -6.05 10.77
CA CYS A 95 -5.91 -6.38 10.19
C CYS A 95 -4.80 -5.44 10.67
N GLY A 96 -5.05 -4.58 11.66
CA GLY A 96 -4.08 -3.64 12.23
C GLY A 96 -3.99 -2.28 11.50
N GLY A 97 -4.87 -2.00 10.55
CA GLY A 97 -4.89 -0.74 9.80
C GLY A 97 -5.80 0.32 10.42
N LEU A 98 -5.93 1.46 9.72
CA LEU A 98 -6.74 2.59 10.18
C LEU A 98 -8.23 2.48 9.79
N GLY A 99 -8.59 1.58 8.87
CA GLY A 99 -9.97 1.39 8.44
C GLY A 99 -10.63 2.61 7.80
N LEU A 100 -9.84 3.52 7.22
CA LEU A 100 -10.35 4.78 6.67
C LEU A 100 -11.16 4.59 5.39
N GLY A 101 -12.13 5.48 5.18
CA GLY A 101 -12.97 5.49 3.99
C GLY A 101 -12.27 6.11 2.77
N THR A 102 -12.90 6.01 1.60
CA THR A 102 -12.40 6.61 0.35
C THR A 102 -12.22 8.12 0.48
N PHE A 103 -13.13 8.81 1.15
CA PHE A 103 -13.04 10.26 1.31
C PHE A 103 -11.80 10.69 2.11
N ASP A 104 -11.48 9.95 3.17
CA ASP A 104 -10.29 10.20 3.99
C ASP A 104 -8.99 9.86 3.22
N ALA A 105 -9.03 8.86 2.33
CA ALA A 105 -7.91 8.59 1.44
C ALA A 105 -7.73 9.69 0.38
N CYS A 106 -8.83 10.26 -0.15
CA CYS A 106 -8.77 11.35 -1.11
C CYS A 106 -8.11 12.60 -0.53
N LEU A 107 -8.48 13.02 0.69
CA LEU A 107 -7.88 14.20 1.32
C LEU A 107 -6.39 14.00 1.63
N ILE A 108 -5.96 12.79 1.99
CA ILE A 108 -4.53 12.49 2.19
C ILE A 108 -3.82 12.53 0.84
N SER A 109 -4.38 11.83 -0.15
CA SER A 109 -3.83 11.72 -1.50
C SER A 109 -3.62 13.09 -2.16
N GLU A 110 -4.60 13.99 -2.05
CA GLU A 110 -4.51 15.35 -2.58
C GLU A 110 -3.30 16.12 -2.02
N GLU A 111 -3.10 16.09 -0.71
CA GLU A 111 -2.00 16.80 -0.07
C GLU A 111 -0.63 16.19 -0.43
N LEU A 112 -0.53 14.86 -0.52
CA LEU A 112 0.70 14.18 -0.95
C LEU A 112 1.02 14.48 -2.41
N ALA A 113 0.01 14.44 -3.28
CA ALA A 113 0.11 14.72 -4.71
C ALA A 113 0.54 16.17 -4.98
N TYR A 114 0.09 17.12 -4.15
CA TYR A 114 0.55 18.51 -4.21
C TYR A 114 2.08 18.61 -4.04
N GLY A 115 2.67 17.73 -3.22
CA GLY A 115 4.12 17.68 -3.04
C GLY A 115 4.84 17.05 -4.23
N CYS A 116 4.48 15.81 -4.58
CA CYS A 116 4.98 15.11 -5.77
C CYS A 116 4.08 13.93 -6.12
N THR A 117 3.49 13.95 -7.31
CA THR A 117 2.64 12.86 -7.80
C THR A 117 3.42 11.57 -8.07
N GLY A 118 4.72 11.63 -8.36
CA GLY A 118 5.56 10.43 -8.47
C GLY A 118 5.70 9.67 -7.15
N VAL A 119 5.94 10.40 -6.05
CA VAL A 119 5.99 9.83 -4.69
C VAL A 119 4.60 9.34 -4.27
N GLN A 120 3.57 10.16 -4.47
CA GLN A 120 2.19 9.78 -4.14
C GLN A 120 1.74 8.54 -4.94
N THR A 121 2.12 8.40 -6.21
CA THR A 121 1.79 7.22 -7.03
C THR A 121 2.41 5.95 -6.48
N ALA A 122 3.64 6.01 -5.96
CA ALA A 122 4.25 4.86 -5.30
C ALA A 122 3.46 4.44 -4.04
N ILE A 123 2.98 5.42 -3.25
CA ILE A 123 2.15 5.20 -2.06
C ILE A 123 0.76 4.65 -2.46
N GLU A 124 0.09 5.25 -3.45
CA GLU A 124 -1.24 4.83 -3.91
C GLU A 124 -1.23 3.46 -4.60
N GLY A 125 -0.10 3.09 -5.23
CA GLY A 125 0.11 1.75 -5.77
C GLY A 125 -0.18 0.64 -4.75
N ASN A 126 0.04 0.89 -3.45
CA ASN A 126 -0.36 -0.03 -2.39
C ASN A 126 -1.88 -0.15 -2.25
N SER A 127 -2.60 0.96 -2.19
CA SER A 127 -4.06 0.96 -2.10
C SER A 127 -4.68 0.23 -3.30
N LEU A 128 -4.13 0.41 -4.50
CA LEU A 128 -4.55 -0.30 -5.71
C LEU A 128 -4.33 -1.82 -5.60
N GLY A 129 -3.17 -2.27 -5.13
CA GLY A 129 -2.88 -3.69 -4.93
C GLY A 129 -3.70 -4.33 -3.78
N GLN A 130 -4.03 -3.57 -2.75
CA GLN A 130 -4.78 -4.00 -1.57
C GLN A 130 -6.27 -4.12 -1.81
N MET A 131 -6.86 -3.23 -2.62
CA MET A 131 -8.30 -3.13 -2.78
C MET A 131 -8.98 -4.46 -3.17
N PRO A 132 -8.45 -5.28 -4.11
CA PRO A 132 -9.05 -6.58 -4.43
C PRO A 132 -9.15 -7.52 -3.21
N ILE A 133 -8.15 -7.50 -2.31
CA ILE A 133 -8.17 -8.33 -1.09
C ILE A 133 -9.13 -7.75 -0.07
N ILE A 134 -9.22 -6.43 0.05
CA ILE A 134 -10.16 -5.75 0.95
C ILE A 134 -11.61 -6.14 0.59
N ILE A 135 -11.98 -6.03 -0.69
CA ILE A 135 -13.37 -6.24 -1.13
C ILE A 135 -13.75 -7.70 -1.34
N ALA A 136 -12.81 -8.57 -1.77
CA ALA A 136 -13.13 -9.95 -2.17
C ALA A 136 -12.31 -11.03 -1.45
N GLY A 137 -11.29 -10.65 -0.66
CA GLY A 137 -10.47 -11.59 0.08
C GLY A 137 -11.22 -12.21 1.27
N ASN A 138 -10.94 -13.49 1.55
CA ASN A 138 -11.37 -14.14 2.79
C ASN A 138 -10.51 -13.67 3.99
N ASP A 139 -10.95 -14.01 5.21
CA ASP A 139 -10.27 -13.57 6.44
C ASP A 139 -8.81 -14.01 6.53
N GLN A 140 -8.49 -15.21 6.02
CA GLN A 140 -7.12 -15.72 6.01
C GLN A 140 -6.24 -14.90 5.07
N GLN A 141 -6.74 -14.56 3.87
CA GLN A 141 -6.04 -13.73 2.89
C GLN A 141 -5.86 -12.31 3.42
N LYS A 142 -6.90 -11.71 3.99
CA LYS A 142 -6.85 -10.37 4.59
C LYS A 142 -5.79 -10.29 5.69
N LYS A 143 -5.86 -11.17 6.69
CA LYS A 143 -4.86 -11.22 7.77
C LYS A 143 -3.44 -11.45 7.25
N LYS A 144 -3.26 -12.38 6.30
CA LYS A 144 -1.93 -12.75 5.77
C LYS A 144 -1.29 -11.66 4.93
N TYR A 145 -2.03 -10.99 4.05
CA TYR A 145 -1.47 -10.06 3.07
C TYR A 145 -1.63 -8.60 3.47
N LEU A 146 -2.73 -8.22 4.13
CA LEU A 146 -2.92 -6.86 4.62
C LEU A 146 -2.20 -6.64 5.95
N GLY A 147 -2.26 -7.61 6.87
CA GLY A 147 -1.62 -7.48 8.19
C GLY A 147 -0.11 -7.20 8.12
N ARG A 148 0.62 -7.86 7.22
CA ARG A 148 2.06 -7.57 7.07
C ARG A 148 2.37 -6.14 6.58
N MET A 149 1.42 -5.48 5.91
CA MET A 149 1.58 -4.10 5.43
C MET A 149 1.42 -3.09 6.57
N THR A 150 0.82 -3.49 7.69
CA THR A 150 0.71 -2.68 8.91
C THR A 150 1.86 -2.93 9.87
N GLU A 151 2.61 -4.01 9.70
CA GLU A 151 3.76 -4.37 10.52
C GLU A 151 5.07 -3.74 10.01
N GLU A 152 5.21 -3.64 8.68
CA GLU A 152 6.39 -3.08 8.01
C GLU A 152 5.96 -2.20 6.82
N PRO A 153 6.79 -1.22 6.38
CA PRO A 153 6.50 -0.36 5.23
C PRO A 153 6.73 -1.09 3.88
N LEU A 154 6.05 -2.22 3.71
CA LEU A 154 6.09 -3.04 2.51
C LEU A 154 5.28 -2.41 1.38
N MET A 155 5.67 -2.72 0.15
CA MET A 155 4.92 -2.34 -1.05
C MET A 155 4.18 -3.54 -1.64
N CYS A 156 3.09 -3.30 -2.35
CA CYS A 156 2.43 -4.28 -3.21
C CYS A 156 2.12 -3.68 -4.58
N ALA A 157 1.69 -4.52 -5.52
CA ALA A 157 1.46 -4.12 -6.90
C ALA A 157 0.16 -4.72 -7.46
N TYR A 158 -0.42 -4.05 -8.45
CA TYR A 158 -1.63 -4.46 -9.16
C TYR A 158 -1.32 -4.77 -10.63
N CYS A 159 -1.40 -6.04 -11.01
CA CYS A 159 -0.88 -6.56 -12.27
C CYS A 159 -2.02 -6.95 -13.23
N VAL A 160 -2.50 -5.97 -14.00
CA VAL A 160 -3.56 -6.16 -15.02
C VAL A 160 -3.01 -5.94 -16.42
N THR A 161 -2.53 -4.73 -16.66
CA THR A 161 -2.08 -4.25 -17.98
C THR A 161 -1.02 -5.14 -18.58
N GLU A 162 -1.14 -5.37 -19.87
CA GLU A 162 -0.25 -6.16 -20.71
C GLU A 162 0.24 -5.32 -21.90
N PRO A 163 1.34 -5.70 -22.57
CA PRO A 163 1.82 -4.97 -23.75
C PRO A 163 0.76 -4.76 -24.83
N GLY A 164 -0.14 -5.73 -25.01
CA GLY A 164 -1.23 -5.67 -26.00
C GLY A 164 -2.61 -5.31 -25.46
N ALA A 165 -2.76 -5.07 -24.15
CA ALA A 165 -4.06 -4.83 -23.52
C ALA A 165 -3.95 -3.97 -22.25
N GLY A 166 -4.43 -2.73 -22.33
CA GLY A 166 -4.56 -1.82 -21.19
C GLY A 166 -6.01 -1.41 -20.95
N SER A 167 -6.58 -0.60 -21.85
CA SER A 167 -7.98 -0.20 -21.78
C SER A 167 -8.95 -1.37 -21.96
N ASP A 168 -8.61 -2.33 -22.83
CA ASP A 168 -9.37 -3.58 -23.01
C ASP A 168 -8.91 -4.65 -22.03
N VAL A 169 -9.40 -4.57 -20.79
CA VAL A 169 -9.09 -5.55 -19.73
C VAL A 169 -9.61 -6.95 -20.08
N ALA A 170 -10.70 -7.07 -20.84
CA ALA A 170 -11.20 -8.38 -21.27
C ALA A 170 -10.24 -9.07 -22.25
N GLY A 171 -9.47 -8.27 -23.00
CA GLY A 171 -8.52 -8.71 -24.01
C GLY A 171 -7.21 -9.33 -23.50
N ILE A 172 -6.91 -9.29 -22.20
CA ILE A 172 -5.65 -9.77 -21.62
C ILE A 172 -5.36 -11.24 -21.99
N LYS A 173 -4.08 -11.61 -22.10
CA LYS A 173 -3.60 -12.91 -22.59
C LYS A 173 -2.86 -13.73 -21.53
N THR A 174 -2.49 -13.15 -20.39
CA THR A 174 -1.91 -13.91 -19.27
C THR A 174 -2.89 -15.02 -18.87
N LYS A 175 -2.40 -16.27 -18.84
CA LYS A 175 -3.19 -17.46 -18.54
C LYS A 175 -2.93 -17.94 -17.12
N ALA A 176 -3.98 -18.39 -16.44
CA ALA A 176 -3.90 -19.13 -15.18
C ALA A 176 -4.46 -20.54 -15.40
N GLU A 177 -3.58 -21.54 -15.34
CA GLU A 177 -3.93 -22.96 -15.49
C GLU A 177 -3.88 -23.64 -14.13
N LYS A 178 -5.02 -24.18 -13.65
CA LYS A 178 -5.06 -24.93 -12.38
C LYS A 178 -4.41 -26.31 -12.53
N LYS A 179 -3.36 -26.57 -11.74
CA LYS A 179 -2.67 -27.87 -11.63
C LYS A 179 -2.63 -28.33 -10.17
N GLY A 180 -3.49 -29.28 -9.82
CA GLY A 180 -3.67 -29.70 -8.43
C GLY A 180 -4.20 -28.56 -7.57
N ASP A 181 -3.47 -28.23 -6.50
CA ASP A 181 -3.80 -27.16 -5.55
C ASP A 181 -3.17 -25.81 -5.91
N GLU A 182 -2.45 -25.73 -7.03
CA GLU A 182 -1.76 -24.53 -7.49
C GLU A 182 -2.29 -24.03 -8.84
N TYR A 183 -1.98 -22.77 -9.16
CA TYR A 183 -2.16 -22.20 -10.49
C TYR A 183 -0.80 -21.91 -11.12
N ILE A 184 -0.63 -22.34 -12.37
CA ILE A 184 0.50 -21.95 -13.20
C ILE A 184 0.10 -20.70 -13.99
N ILE A 185 0.77 -19.58 -13.73
CA ILE A 185 0.54 -18.31 -14.40
C ILE A 185 1.59 -18.14 -15.49
N ASN A 186 1.17 -17.87 -16.73
CA ASN A 186 2.06 -17.59 -17.86
C ASN A 186 1.56 -16.38 -18.64
N GLY A 187 2.41 -15.36 -18.77
CA GLY A 187 2.14 -14.16 -19.55
C GLY A 187 3.10 -13.03 -19.17
N GLN A 188 2.90 -11.88 -19.80
CA GLN A 188 3.68 -10.67 -19.55
C GLN A 188 2.76 -9.54 -19.12
N LYS A 189 3.13 -8.88 -18.02
CA LYS A 189 2.48 -7.66 -17.53
C LYS A 189 3.37 -6.46 -17.83
N MET A 190 2.77 -5.28 -17.99
CA MET A 190 3.48 -4.07 -18.39
C MET A 190 2.98 -2.85 -17.62
N TRP A 191 3.87 -1.90 -17.34
CA TRP A 191 3.56 -0.66 -16.62
C TRP A 191 3.06 -0.87 -15.19
N ILE A 192 3.65 -1.84 -14.49
CA ILE A 192 3.24 -2.20 -13.14
C ILE A 192 3.93 -1.30 -12.11
N THR A 193 3.19 -0.31 -11.60
CA THR A 193 3.61 0.50 -10.45
C THR A 193 4.03 -0.41 -9.30
N ASN A 194 5.16 -0.09 -8.67
CA ASN A 194 5.79 -0.85 -7.59
C ASN A 194 6.24 -2.27 -7.95
N GLY A 195 6.19 -2.71 -9.22
CA GLY A 195 6.49 -4.10 -9.60
C GLY A 195 7.79 -4.64 -8.99
N GLY A 196 8.93 -4.01 -9.28
CA GLY A 196 10.24 -4.40 -8.74
C GLY A 196 10.46 -4.12 -7.24
N LYS A 197 9.48 -3.55 -6.54
CA LYS A 197 9.55 -3.20 -5.10
C LYS A 197 8.52 -3.94 -4.25
N ALA A 198 7.56 -4.62 -4.89
CA ALA A 198 6.44 -5.25 -4.22
C ALA A 198 6.86 -6.51 -3.45
N ASN A 199 6.30 -6.70 -2.25
CA ASN A 199 6.38 -7.95 -1.49
C ASN A 199 5.43 -9.02 -2.06
N TRP A 200 4.26 -8.58 -2.53
CA TRP A 200 3.27 -9.42 -3.19
C TRP A 200 2.54 -8.64 -4.29
N PRO A 201 2.35 -9.24 -5.47
CA PRO A 201 1.45 -8.73 -6.50
C PRO A 201 0.05 -9.33 -6.39
N HIS A 202 -0.94 -8.52 -6.72
CA HIS A 202 -2.23 -8.98 -7.23
C HIS A 202 -2.13 -9.18 -8.75
N PHE A 203 -2.70 -10.26 -9.28
CA PHE A 203 -2.75 -10.54 -10.72
C PHE A 203 -4.18 -10.70 -11.21
N LEU A 204 -4.42 -10.24 -12.44
CA LEU A 204 -5.56 -10.66 -13.25
C LEU A 204 -5.07 -11.52 -14.42
N ALA A 205 -5.69 -12.69 -14.60
CA ALA A 205 -5.36 -13.64 -15.64
C ALA A 205 -6.62 -14.33 -16.19
N GLN A 206 -6.57 -14.85 -17.41
CA GLN A 206 -7.63 -15.69 -17.97
C GLN A 206 -7.53 -17.12 -17.42
N ASP A 207 -8.61 -17.62 -16.83
CA ASP A 207 -8.76 -19.03 -16.47
C ASP A 207 -8.92 -19.87 -17.74
N THR A 208 -7.96 -20.77 -17.96
CA THR A 208 -7.91 -21.61 -19.18
C THR A 208 -9.05 -22.61 -19.29
N LYS A 209 -9.75 -22.91 -18.19
CA LYS A 209 -10.88 -23.87 -18.17
C LYS A 209 -12.23 -23.18 -18.23
N ARG A 210 -12.36 -22.03 -17.56
CA ARG A 210 -13.65 -21.34 -17.40
C ARG A 210 -13.88 -20.21 -18.39
N HIS A 211 -12.88 -19.87 -19.21
CA HIS A 211 -12.94 -18.72 -20.12
C HIS A 211 -13.37 -17.42 -19.42
N SER A 212 -12.96 -17.27 -18.16
CA SER A 212 -13.29 -16.14 -17.29
C SER A 212 -12.02 -15.48 -16.77
N LEU A 213 -12.12 -14.26 -16.26
CA LEU A 213 -11.02 -13.60 -15.56
C LEU A 213 -10.93 -14.10 -14.12
N LEU A 214 -9.70 -14.31 -13.65
CA LEU A 214 -9.37 -14.77 -12.31
C LEU A 214 -8.43 -13.78 -11.63
N ALA A 215 -8.85 -13.31 -10.45
CA ALA A 215 -8.06 -12.51 -9.54
C ALA A 215 -7.23 -13.42 -8.63
N LEU A 216 -5.91 -13.21 -8.60
CA LEU A 216 -4.96 -14.03 -7.86
C LEU A 216 -4.05 -13.15 -6.99
N VAL A 217 -3.60 -13.68 -5.87
CA VAL A 217 -2.55 -13.07 -5.03
C VAL A 217 -1.47 -14.10 -4.75
N SER A 218 -0.21 -13.69 -4.85
CA SER A 218 0.94 -14.56 -4.63
C SER A 218 2.03 -13.81 -3.85
N ASN A 219 2.85 -14.53 -3.08
CA ASN A 219 4.09 -13.92 -2.57
C ASN A 219 5.07 -13.77 -3.74
N VAL A 220 5.88 -12.70 -3.79
CA VAL A 220 6.94 -12.61 -4.79
C VAL A 220 7.94 -13.77 -4.67
N SER A 221 8.21 -14.23 -3.43
CA SER A 221 9.08 -15.39 -3.18
C SER A 221 8.53 -16.72 -3.72
N SER A 222 7.24 -16.81 -4.04
CA SER A 222 6.64 -17.99 -4.68
C SER A 222 6.61 -17.91 -6.22
N LEU A 223 7.09 -16.80 -6.81
CA LEU A 223 7.26 -16.72 -8.26
C LEU A 223 8.44 -17.60 -8.68
N ARG A 224 8.23 -18.48 -9.66
CA ARG A 224 9.25 -19.44 -10.13
C ARG A 224 10.47 -18.72 -10.74
N PRO A 225 11.66 -19.37 -10.76
CA PRO A 225 12.77 -18.94 -11.60
C PRO A 225 12.30 -18.71 -13.04
N GLY A 226 12.45 -17.48 -13.55
CA GLY A 226 11.93 -17.04 -14.85
C GLY A 226 10.87 -15.95 -14.78
N CYS A 227 10.18 -15.77 -13.63
CA CYS A 227 9.45 -14.54 -13.36
C CYS A 227 10.44 -13.42 -13.04
N SER A 228 10.62 -12.47 -13.95
CA SER A 228 11.50 -11.32 -13.78
C SER A 228 10.70 -10.03 -13.76
N TRP A 229 11.07 -9.13 -12.86
CA TRP A 229 10.71 -7.73 -12.97
C TRP A 229 11.78 -7.04 -13.80
N ILE A 230 11.39 -6.39 -14.89
CA ILE A 230 12.29 -5.62 -15.75
C ILE A 230 11.91 -4.15 -15.55
N GLN A 231 12.89 -3.27 -15.29
CA GLN A 231 12.59 -1.86 -15.17
C GLN A 231 12.27 -1.28 -16.56
N SER A 232 11.30 -0.36 -16.63
CA SER A 232 10.79 0.12 -17.92
C SER A 232 11.88 0.75 -18.80
N HIS A 233 12.85 1.45 -18.21
CA HIS A 233 13.98 2.06 -18.94
C HIS A 233 15.03 1.04 -19.42
N GLU A 234 15.01 -0.20 -18.92
CA GLU A 234 15.87 -1.29 -19.40
C GLU A 234 15.22 -2.06 -20.56
N SER A 235 13.94 -1.78 -20.87
CA SER A 235 13.15 -2.50 -21.88
C SER A 235 13.02 -1.77 -23.24
N GLN A 236 13.72 -0.64 -23.41
CA GLN A 236 13.76 0.15 -24.64
C GLN A 236 15.04 -0.09 -25.44
#